data_AF-A0A920ANH8-F1
#
_entry.id   AF-A0A920ANH8-F1
#
_cell.length_a   1.000
_cell.length_b   1.000
_cell.length_c   1.000
_cell.angle_alpha   90.00
_cell.angle_beta   90.00
_cell.angle_gamma   90.00
#
_symmetry.space_group_name_H-M   'P 1'
#
loop_
_entity.id
_entity.type
_entity.pdbx_description
1 polymer ?
#
loop_
_entity_poly.entity_id
_entity_poly.type
_entity_poly.pdbx_seq_one_letter_code
_entity_poly.pdbx_strand_id
1 'polypeptide(L)'
;MLNRMGAKISGVGSNRLTIEGVDSLSGTTHRVLPDMVEIGSWIGLAALTRSELTIKNVSWDNLGQIPSVFQKLGIRIEKHDDDIYIPAHTDGYEVQSFIDGSIMTISDAPWPGFTPDLLSIILWSLHKLEGVC
;
A
#
# COMPACT_ATOMS: atom_id res chain seq x y z
N MET A 1 17.03 -2.62 -10.97
CA MET A 1 18.16 -3.56 -11.06
C MET A 1 18.91 -3.49 -12.39
N LEU A 2 18.26 -3.79 -13.53
CA LEU A 2 18.92 -3.94 -14.84
C LEU A 2 19.78 -2.75 -15.29
N ASN A 3 19.34 -1.50 -15.07
CA ASN A 3 20.17 -0.32 -15.38
C ASN A 3 21.51 -0.30 -14.63
N ARG A 4 21.57 -0.86 -13.41
CA ARG A 4 22.83 -0.99 -12.65
C ARG A 4 23.76 -2.07 -13.22
N MET A 5 23.20 -3.03 -13.97
CA MET A 5 23.93 -4.08 -14.66
C MET A 5 24.45 -3.61 -16.04
N GLY A 6 24.20 -2.36 -16.43
CA GLY A 6 24.62 -1.80 -17.72
C GLY A 6 23.52 -1.73 -18.78
N ALA A 7 22.28 -2.14 -18.48
CA ALA A 7 21.16 -1.95 -19.40
C ALA A 7 20.82 -0.45 -19.54
N LYS A 8 20.29 -0.07 -20.70
CA LYS A 8 19.83 1.29 -20.98
C LYS A 8 18.31 1.32 -21.09
N ILE A 9 17.63 1.38 -19.95
CA ILE A 9 16.17 1.43 -19.87
C ILE A 9 15.76 2.80 -19.31
N SER A 10 14.96 3.54 -20.07
CA SER A 10 14.39 4.83 -19.68
C SER A 10 12.86 4.77 -19.64
N GLY A 11 12.24 5.72 -18.94
CA GLY A 11 10.78 5.79 -18.79
C GLY A 11 10.19 4.84 -17.73
N VAL A 12 11.01 4.29 -16.82
CA VAL A 12 10.55 3.43 -15.72
C VAL A 12 9.56 4.18 -14.83
N GLY A 13 8.40 3.56 -14.57
CA GLY A 13 7.30 4.18 -13.83
C GLY A 13 6.34 5.03 -14.68
N SER A 14 6.53 5.09 -16.00
CA SER A 14 5.61 5.75 -16.92
C SER A 14 4.84 4.74 -17.80
N ASN A 15 3.94 5.24 -18.63
CA ASN A 15 3.20 4.44 -19.62
C ASN A 15 4.05 4.03 -20.84
N ARG A 16 5.31 4.49 -20.96
CA ARG A 16 6.20 4.16 -22.07
C ARG A 16 7.61 3.86 -21.58
N LEU A 17 8.09 2.66 -21.91
CA LEU A 17 9.49 2.27 -21.72
C LEU A 17 10.26 2.39 -23.03
N THR A 18 11.50 2.86 -22.95
CA THR A 18 12.44 2.87 -24.09
C THR A 18 13.70 2.13 -23.70
N ILE A 19 14.07 1.13 -24.50
CA ILE A 19 15.19 0.24 -24.23
C ILE A 19 16.17 0.32 -25.40
N GLU A 20 17.40 0.69 -25.12
CA GLU A 20 18.50 0.60 -26.08
C GLU A 20 19.28 -0.71 -25.83
N GLY A 21 19.52 -1.47 -26.90
CA GLY A 21 20.29 -2.71 -26.83
C GLY A 21 21.74 -2.46 -26.40
N VAL A 22 22.28 -3.38 -25.60
CA VAL A 22 23.68 -3.37 -25.12
C VAL A 22 24.29 -4.75 -25.35
N ASP A 23 25.62 -4.81 -25.53
CA ASP A 23 26.32 -6.05 -25.90
C ASP A 23 26.37 -7.09 -24.77
N SER A 24 26.43 -6.63 -23.52
CA SER A 24 26.47 -7.51 -22.34
C SER A 24 25.99 -6.80 -21.07
N LEU A 25 25.65 -7.58 -20.04
CA LEU A 25 25.30 -7.11 -18.71
C LEU A 25 26.32 -7.64 -17.68
N SER A 26 26.55 -6.88 -16.62
CA SER A 26 27.43 -7.26 -15.50
C SER A 26 26.64 -7.64 -14.25
N GLY A 27 27.32 -8.24 -13.27
CA GLY A 27 26.75 -8.42 -11.92
C GLY A 27 26.45 -7.08 -11.23
N THR A 28 25.50 -7.08 -10.30
CA THR A 28 25.18 -5.93 -9.44
C THR A 28 24.72 -6.39 -8.06
N THR A 29 24.90 -5.52 -7.06
CA THR A 29 24.16 -5.60 -5.80
C THR A 29 22.89 -4.75 -5.90
N HIS A 30 21.77 -5.24 -5.39
CA HIS A 30 20.51 -4.52 -5.38
C HIS A 30 19.74 -4.82 -4.09
N ARG A 31 19.22 -3.78 -3.44
CA ARG A 31 18.28 -3.93 -2.33
C ARG A 31 16.87 -4.08 -2.91
N VAL A 32 16.18 -5.14 -2.49
CA VAL A 32 14.79 -5.39 -2.87
C VAL A 32 13.88 -4.42 -2.13
N LEU A 33 12.83 -3.95 -2.80
CA LEU A 33 11.80 -3.11 -2.20
C LEU A 33 10.99 -3.92 -1.17
N PRO A 34 10.46 -3.28 -0.13
CA PRO A 34 9.56 -3.95 0.82
C PRO A 34 8.28 -4.42 0.12
N ASP A 35 7.67 -5.47 0.66
CA ASP A 35 6.47 -6.08 0.08
C ASP A 35 5.22 -5.30 0.49
N MET A 36 4.56 -4.65 -0.48
CA MET A 36 3.34 -3.87 -0.25
C MET A 36 2.14 -4.73 0.20
N VAL A 37 2.09 -6.02 -0.18
CA VAL A 37 1.03 -6.94 0.23
C VAL A 37 1.23 -7.34 1.70
N GLU A 38 2.48 -7.56 2.11
CA GLU A 38 2.82 -7.80 3.51
C GLU A 38 2.48 -6.58 4.38
N ILE A 39 2.85 -5.37 3.94
CA ILE A 39 2.51 -4.12 4.63
C ILE A 39 1.00 -3.97 4.79
N GLY A 40 0.22 -4.20 3.73
CA GLY A 40 -1.24 -4.18 3.80
C GLY A 40 -1.82 -5.24 4.74
N SER A 41 -1.19 -6.41 4.82
CA SER A 41 -1.59 -7.48 5.75
C SER A 41 -1.36 -7.08 7.21
N TRP A 42 -0.23 -6.42 7.50
CA TRP A 42 0.05 -5.90 8.84
C TRP A 42 -0.90 -4.77 9.25
N ILE A 43 -1.23 -3.88 8.32
CA ILE A 43 -2.25 -2.84 8.53
C ILE A 43 -3.59 -3.51 8.85
N GLY A 44 -4.00 -4.49 8.04
CA GLY A 44 -5.21 -5.27 8.27
C GLY A 44 -5.20 -5.92 9.65
N LEU A 45 -4.11 -6.59 10.03
CA LEU A 45 -3.95 -7.25 11.33
C LEU A 45 -4.13 -6.27 12.48
N ALA A 46 -3.42 -5.14 12.46
CA ALA A 46 -3.53 -4.08 13.46
C ALA A 46 -4.97 -3.55 13.56
N ALA A 47 -5.66 -3.45 12.42
CA ALA A 47 -7.06 -3.07 12.38
C ALA A 47 -7.92 -4.03 13.24
N LEU A 48 -7.72 -5.34 13.14
CA LEU A 48 -8.61 -6.29 13.81
C LEU A 48 -8.26 -6.51 15.28
N THR A 49 -6.96 -6.51 15.60
CA THR A 49 -6.49 -6.65 16.97
C THR A 49 -6.63 -5.35 17.75
N ARG A 50 -6.98 -4.24 17.09
CA ARG A 50 -7.08 -2.89 17.68
C ARG A 50 -5.77 -2.47 18.36
N SER A 51 -4.65 -3.04 17.93
CA SER A 51 -3.36 -2.87 18.58
C SER A 51 -2.55 -1.76 17.92
N GLU A 52 -1.67 -1.16 18.72
CA GLU A 52 -0.62 -0.30 18.19
C GLU A 52 0.41 -1.12 17.42
N LEU A 53 0.83 -0.64 16.24
CA LEU A 53 1.84 -1.27 15.41
C LEU A 53 2.68 -0.22 14.67
N THR A 54 4.00 -0.44 14.61
CA THR A 54 4.90 0.29 13.71
C THR A 54 5.48 -0.66 12.68
N ILE A 55 5.23 -0.40 11.40
CA ILE A 55 5.79 -1.16 10.27
C ILE A 55 6.96 -0.35 9.71
N LYS A 56 8.17 -0.94 9.71
CA LYS A 56 9.40 -0.21 9.38
C LYS A 56 9.82 -0.35 7.92
N ASN A 57 10.50 0.66 7.39
CA ASN A 57 11.08 0.70 6.04
C ASN A 57 10.08 0.32 4.95
N VAL A 58 8.91 0.94 4.97
CA VAL A 58 7.80 0.58 4.08
C VAL A 58 7.94 1.15 2.67
N SER A 59 8.94 2.00 2.43
CA SER A 59 9.10 2.71 1.18
C SER A 59 7.83 3.47 0.82
N TRP A 60 7.44 4.42 1.67
CA TRP A 60 6.12 5.06 1.66
C TRP A 60 5.70 5.55 0.26
N ASP A 61 6.62 6.15 -0.47
CA ASP A 61 6.35 6.75 -1.78
C ASP A 61 6.02 5.70 -2.86
N ASN A 62 6.36 4.42 -2.63
CA ASN A 62 6.03 3.31 -3.54
C ASN A 62 4.68 2.64 -3.23
N LEU A 63 4.03 2.98 -2.11
CA LEU A 63 2.75 2.36 -1.70
C LEU A 63 1.53 2.88 -2.47
N GLY A 64 1.68 3.92 -3.29
CA GLY A 64 0.60 4.47 -4.11
C GLY A 64 -0.61 4.86 -3.27
N GLN A 65 -1.79 4.33 -3.62
CA GLN A 65 -3.05 4.62 -2.92
C GLN A 65 -3.32 3.76 -1.68
N ILE A 66 -2.46 2.79 -1.35
CA ILE A 66 -2.73 1.82 -0.27
C ILE A 66 -3.03 2.50 1.08
N PRO A 67 -2.19 3.43 1.60
CA PRO A 67 -2.45 4.06 2.90
C PRO A 67 -3.75 4.87 2.90
N SER A 68 -4.04 5.58 1.82
CA SER A 68 -5.25 6.41 1.69
C SER A 68 -6.53 5.57 1.65
N VAL A 69 -6.50 4.38 1.05
CA VAL A 69 -7.65 3.47 1.04
C VAL A 69 -7.93 2.94 2.45
N PHE A 70 -6.90 2.52 3.20
CA PHE A 70 -7.10 2.09 4.59
C PHE A 70 -7.55 3.25 5.51
N GLN A 71 -7.07 4.47 5.27
CA GLN A 71 -7.56 5.66 5.99
C GLN A 71 -9.04 5.95 5.75
N LYS A 72 -9.53 5.74 4.52
CA LYS A 72 -10.97 5.87 4.20
C LYS A 72 -11.80 4.88 5.01
N LEU A 73 -11.31 3.65 5.24
CA LEU A 73 -11.94 2.65 6.09
C LEU A 73 -11.99 3.05 7.58
N GLY A 74 -11.41 4.18 7.97
CA GLY A 74 -11.38 4.64 9.37
C GLY A 74 -10.13 4.21 10.14
N ILE A 75 -9.19 3.50 9.50
CA ILE A 75 -7.94 3.07 10.13
C ILE A 75 -6.99 4.26 10.17
N ARG A 76 -6.54 4.64 11.37
CA ARG A 76 -5.59 5.74 11.52
C ARG A 76 -4.21 5.25 11.11
N ILE A 77 -3.64 5.89 10.09
CA ILE A 77 -2.30 5.62 9.59
C ILE A 77 -1.52 6.93 9.62
N GLU A 78 -0.38 6.91 10.28
CA GLU A 78 0.55 8.03 10.37
C GLU A 78 1.86 7.65 9.68
N LYS A 79 2.41 8.58 8.89
CA LYS A 79 3.73 8.45 8.30
C LYS A 79 4.77 8.98 9.29
N HIS A 80 5.67 8.14 9.75
CA HIS A 80 6.84 8.55 10.54
C HIS A 80 8.08 8.24 9.70
N ASP A 81 8.66 9.26 9.06
CA ASP A 81 9.75 9.09 8.08
C ASP A 81 9.39 8.10 6.94
N ASP A 82 10.04 6.94 6.89
CA ASP A 82 9.75 5.84 5.95
C ASP A 82 9.00 4.67 6.61
N ASP A 83 8.46 4.88 7.81
CA ASP A 83 7.71 3.91 8.58
C ASP A 83 6.20 4.28 8.59
N ILE A 84 5.38 3.25 8.76
CA ILE A 84 3.95 3.38 9.04
C ILE A 84 3.73 3.18 10.54
N TYR A 85 3.12 4.15 11.19
CA TYR A 85 2.64 4.04 12.57
C TYR A 85 1.11 3.95 12.57
N ILE A 86 0.60 2.92 13.25
CA ILE A 86 -0.82 2.68 13.46
C ILE A 86 -1.04 2.74 14.98
N PRO A 87 -1.71 3.78 15.50
CA PRO A 87 -2.00 3.85 16.93
C PRO A 87 -3.04 2.79 17.33
N ALA A 88 -3.07 2.43 18.61
CA ALA A 88 -4.11 1.56 19.14
C ALA A 88 -5.49 2.21 19.00
N HIS A 89 -6.48 1.41 18.61
CA HIS A 89 -7.87 1.85 18.40
C HIS A 89 -8.77 1.28 19.50
N THR A 90 -8.75 1.91 20.68
CA THR A 90 -9.55 1.47 21.84
C THR A 90 -11.05 1.68 21.66
N ASP A 91 -11.44 2.69 20.88
CA ASP A 91 -12.83 3.15 20.75
C ASP A 91 -13.55 2.59 19.50
N GLY A 92 -12.88 1.70 18.75
CA GLY A 92 -13.38 1.12 17.50
C GLY A 92 -12.90 1.87 16.24
N TYR A 93 -13.44 1.49 15.08
CA TYR A 93 -13.20 2.19 13.81
C TYR A 93 -14.54 2.65 13.25
N GLU A 94 -14.61 3.92 12.88
CA GLU A 94 -15.73 4.44 12.11
C GLU A 94 -15.30 4.59 10.66
N VAL A 95 -15.99 3.87 9.77
CA VAL A 95 -15.84 4.05 8.33
C VAL A 95 -16.21 5.50 8.01
N GLN A 96 -15.36 6.21 7.26
CA GLN A 96 -15.69 7.56 6.84
C GLN A 96 -16.92 7.51 5.92
N SER A 97 -18.06 7.91 6.45
CA SER A 97 -19.27 8.11 5.66
C SER A 97 -19.13 9.41 4.87
N PHE A 98 -19.32 9.32 3.56
CA PHE A 98 -19.35 10.52 2.73
C PHE A 98 -20.57 11.37 3.12
N ILE A 99 -20.40 12.69 3.10
CA ILE A 99 -21.45 13.68 3.47
C ILE A 99 -22.73 13.50 2.64
N ASP A 100 -22.63 12.87 1.48
CA ASP A 100 -23.74 12.62 0.54
C ASP A 100 -24.48 11.28 0.77
N GLY A 101 -24.09 10.48 1.76
CA GLY A 101 -24.69 9.16 2.02
C GLY A 101 -24.32 8.09 0.98
N SER A 102 -23.31 8.33 0.14
CA SER A 102 -22.81 7.34 -0.81
C SER A 102 -22.09 6.18 -0.11
N ILE A 103 -22.29 4.98 -0.66
CA ILE A 103 -21.63 3.76 -0.22
C ILE A 103 -20.15 3.85 -0.62
N MET A 104 -19.26 3.55 0.32
CA MET A 104 -17.83 3.50 0.04
C MET A 104 -17.54 2.44 -1.01
N THR A 105 -17.14 2.90 -2.20
CA THR A 105 -16.71 2.03 -3.30
C THR A 105 -15.19 1.97 -3.31
N ILE A 106 -14.64 0.76 -3.20
CA ILE A 106 -13.21 0.48 -3.35
C ILE A 106 -13.07 -0.39 -4.60
N SER A 107 -12.25 0.06 -5.54
CA SER A 107 -11.96 -0.63 -6.79
C SER A 107 -10.46 -0.75 -6.99
N ASP A 108 -10.02 -1.88 -7.53
CA ASP A 108 -8.64 -2.05 -7.96
C ASP A 108 -8.31 -1.23 -9.20
N ALA A 109 -7.03 -0.91 -9.38
CA ALA A 109 -6.52 -0.24 -10.56
C ALA A 109 -5.01 -0.50 -10.72
N PRO A 110 -4.45 -0.37 -11.95
CA PRO A 110 -3.01 -0.41 -12.16
C PRO A 110 -2.29 0.61 -11.27
N TRP A 111 -1.07 0.29 -10.82
CA TRP A 111 -0.24 1.19 -10.04
C TRP A 111 -0.14 2.58 -10.73
N PRO A 112 -0.28 3.70 -10.00
CA PRO A 112 -0.27 3.85 -8.55
C PRO A 112 -1.63 3.62 -7.85
N GLY A 113 -2.61 3.09 -8.57
CA GLY A 113 -3.92 2.70 -8.04
C GLY A 113 -3.85 1.58 -6.99
N PHE A 114 -5.02 1.19 -6.48
CA PHE A 114 -5.11 0.19 -5.42
C PHE A 114 -4.90 -1.23 -5.96
N THR A 115 -4.05 -2.02 -5.31
CA THR A 115 -3.73 -3.37 -5.78
C THR A 115 -4.87 -4.36 -5.50
N PRO A 116 -5.24 -5.23 -6.46
CA PRO A 116 -6.29 -6.23 -6.24
C PRO A 116 -5.94 -7.25 -5.14
N ASP A 117 -4.65 -7.48 -4.87
CA ASP A 117 -4.19 -8.43 -3.84
C ASP A 117 -4.67 -8.08 -2.42
N LEU A 118 -4.92 -6.80 -2.14
CA LEU A 118 -5.35 -6.31 -0.83
C LEU A 118 -6.89 -6.24 -0.68
N LEU A 119 -7.66 -6.54 -1.73
CA LEU A 119 -9.12 -6.49 -1.68
C LEU A 119 -9.70 -7.46 -0.64
N SER A 120 -9.11 -8.65 -0.50
CA SER A 120 -9.54 -9.65 0.49
C SER A 120 -9.35 -9.16 1.93
N ILE A 121 -8.24 -8.49 2.20
CA ILE A 121 -7.95 -7.89 3.51
C ILE A 121 -8.94 -6.76 3.81
N ILE A 122 -9.19 -5.88 2.83
CA ILE A 122 -10.17 -4.80 2.97
C ILE A 122 -11.57 -5.34 3.26
N LEU A 123 -12.02 -6.32 2.47
CA LEU A 123 -13.34 -6.93 2.64
C LEU A 123 -13.49 -7.50 4.04
N TRP A 124 -12.46 -8.17 4.54
CA TRP A 124 -12.51 -8.75 5.86
C TRP A 124 -12.42 -7.71 6.98
N SER A 125 -11.59 -6.67 6.82
CA SER A 125 -11.55 -5.54 7.75
C SER A 125 -12.93 -4.88 7.87
N LEU A 126 -13.61 -4.62 6.74
CA LEU A 126 -14.97 -4.05 6.70
C LEU A 126 -15.99 -4.86 7.50
N HIS A 127 -15.96 -6.19 7.41
CA HIS A 127 -16.89 -7.04 8.17
C HIS A 127 -16.73 -6.88 9.69
N LYS A 128 -15.54 -6.52 10.16
CA LYS A 128 -15.25 -6.39 11.59
C LYS A 128 -15.47 -4.97 12.13
N LEU A 129 -15.60 -3.97 11.25
CA LEU A 129 -15.98 -2.62 11.64
C LEU A 129 -17.49 -2.58 11.86
N GLU A 130 -17.90 -2.31 13.10
CA GLU A 130 -19.31 -2.18 13.45
C GLU A 130 -19.88 -0.96 12.71
N GLY A 131 -20.84 -1.17 11.79
CA GLY A 131 -21.51 -0.07 11.08
C GLY A 131 -21.83 -0.28 9.60
N VAL A 132 -21.48 -1.43 9.00
CA VAL A 132 -21.84 -1.75 7.60
C VAL A 132 -22.74 -3.00 7.57
N CYS A 133 -24.01 -2.81 7.93
CA CYS A 133 -25.13 -3.69 7.59
C CYS A 133 -26.32 -2.81 7.18
#